data_AF-A0A023G4T8-F1
#
_entry.id   AF-A0A023G4T8-F1
#
_cell.length_a   1.000
_cell.length_b   1.000
_cell.length_c   1.000
_cell.angle_alpha   90.00
_cell.angle_beta   90.00
_cell.angle_gamma   90.00
#
_symmetry.space_group_name_H-M   'P 1'
#
loop_
_entity.id
_entity.type
_entity.pdbx_description
1 polymer ?
#
loop_
_entity_poly.entity_id
_entity_poly.type
_entity_poly.pdbx_seq_one_letter_code
_entity_poly.pdbx_strand_id
1 'polypeptide(L)'
;MSKPSQFWRYLDRGMHLYIRRYFYEPVQGNRKTPGWIVIGTAAAFLFTWCWHGMRKGDGIWCFLSVVCLSFEALVTEVRKSKFIKSFEARYLGTPERMQEAAAVLGSPQYLLTIVACLFHLVNVEVSFTVCKRTLFGFPFPLLPVLVAMYSACHISFDALQWEEKAEKRKKS
;
A
#
# COMPACT_ATOMS: atom_id res chain seq x y z
N MET A 1 -2.92 0.86 11.14
CA MET A 1 -2.95 1.16 9.69
C MET A 1 -2.36 -0.01 8.92
N SER A 2 -3.14 -0.67 8.05
CA SER A 2 -2.72 -1.79 7.22
C SER A 2 -1.74 -1.19 6.24
N LYS A 3 -0.45 -1.42 6.45
CA LYS A 3 0.58 -0.71 5.71
C LYS A 3 0.71 -1.37 4.34
N PRO A 4 0.45 -0.69 3.21
CA PRO A 4 0.81 -1.21 1.89
C PRO A 4 2.28 -1.65 1.85
N SER A 5 3.16 -0.92 2.52
CA SER A 5 4.56 -1.29 2.69
C SER A 5 4.76 -2.65 3.37
N GLN A 6 3.87 -3.08 4.27
CA GLN A 6 3.89 -4.45 4.80
C GLN A 6 3.46 -5.46 3.73
N PHE A 7 2.39 -5.17 2.99
CA PHE A 7 1.96 -6.03 1.88
C PHE A 7 3.10 -6.27 0.88
N TRP A 8 3.82 -5.22 0.47
CA TRP A 8 5.00 -5.33 -0.41
C TRP A 8 6.16 -6.16 0.18
N ARG A 9 6.30 -6.20 1.51
CA ARG A 9 7.30 -7.08 2.17
C ARG A 9 6.96 -8.56 2.05
N TYR A 10 5.68 -8.90 1.87
CA TYR A 10 5.20 -10.26 1.71
C TYR A 10 4.93 -10.65 0.26
N LEU A 11 4.51 -9.70 -0.60
CA LEU A 11 4.14 -9.96 -2.00
C LEU A 11 5.33 -10.47 -2.82
N ASP A 12 6.57 -10.06 -2.51
CA ASP A 12 7.78 -10.60 -3.13
C ASP A 12 8.99 -10.52 -2.21
N ARG A 13 9.03 -11.39 -1.20
CA ARG A 13 10.06 -11.35 -0.15
C ARG A 13 11.49 -11.44 -0.69
N GLY A 14 11.72 -12.26 -1.71
CA GLY A 14 13.05 -12.47 -2.31
C GLY A 14 13.55 -11.23 -3.07
N MET A 15 12.73 -10.70 -3.96
CA MET A 15 13.04 -9.52 -4.77
C MET A 15 13.12 -8.25 -3.91
N HIS A 16 12.21 -8.09 -2.94
CA HIS A 16 12.25 -6.99 -1.98
C HIS A 16 13.55 -7.00 -1.16
N LEU A 17 14.05 -8.16 -0.72
CA LEU A 17 15.33 -8.25 0.01
C LEU A 17 16.52 -7.90 -0.88
N TYR A 18 16.51 -8.32 -2.14
CA TYR A 18 17.55 -8.00 -3.12
C TYR A 18 17.60 -6.50 -3.40
N ILE A 19 16.47 -5.92 -3.79
CA ILE A 19 16.32 -4.49 -4.04
C ILE A 19 16.68 -3.66 -2.80
N ARG A 20 16.25 -4.10 -1.61
CA ARG A 20 16.55 -3.39 -0.37
C ARG A 20 18.06 -3.35 -0.10
N ARG A 21 18.76 -4.46 -0.35
CA ARG A 21 20.19 -4.59 -0.08
C ARG A 21 21.06 -3.88 -1.12
N TYR A 22 20.64 -3.87 -2.39
CA TYR A 22 21.46 -3.33 -3.49
C TYR A 22 21.11 -1.91 -3.92
N PHE A 23 19.86 -1.47 -3.72
CA PHE A 23 19.42 -0.13 -4.11
C PHE A 23 19.05 0.71 -2.89
N TYR A 24 18.26 0.15 -1.97
CA TYR A 24 17.71 0.95 -0.88
C TYR A 24 18.75 1.31 0.20
N GLU A 25 19.56 0.36 0.66
CA GLU A 25 20.62 0.61 1.66
C GLU A 25 21.72 1.58 1.17
N PRO A 26 22.27 1.47 -0.06
CA PRO A 26 23.29 2.40 -0.53
C PRO A 26 22.74 3.79 -0.86
N VAL A 27 21.48 3.91 -1.30
CA VAL A 27 20.85 5.21 -1.61
C VAL A 27 20.34 5.92 -0.35
N GLN A 28 19.82 5.19 0.63
CA GLN A 28 19.26 5.77 1.84
C GLN A 28 20.35 6.31 2.78
N GLY A 29 21.52 5.66 2.83
CA GLY A 29 22.62 6.05 3.73
C GLY A 29 22.11 6.32 5.16
N ASN A 30 22.56 7.41 5.79
CA ASN A 30 22.12 7.83 7.12
C ASN A 30 20.88 8.77 7.11
N ARG A 31 20.25 9.03 5.96
CA ARG A 31 19.18 10.03 5.82
C ARG A 31 17.81 9.37 5.55
N LYS A 32 17.03 9.14 6.61
CA LYS A 32 15.66 8.60 6.56
C LYS A 32 14.60 9.64 6.18
N THR A 33 14.82 10.43 5.13
CA THR A 33 13.84 11.44 4.67
C THR A 33 12.80 10.75 3.78
N PRO A 34 11.50 11.07 3.88
CA PRO A 34 10.43 10.44 3.08
C PRO A 34 10.66 10.51 1.57
N GLY A 35 11.25 11.60 1.05
CA GLY A 35 11.59 11.71 -0.37
C GLY A 35 12.59 10.66 -0.84
N TRP A 36 13.61 10.35 -0.03
CA TRP A 36 14.61 9.32 -0.35
C TRP A 36 14.02 7.91 -0.32
N ILE A 37 13.01 7.68 0.53
CA ILE A 37 12.26 6.42 0.55
C ILE A 37 11.53 6.22 -0.77
N VAL A 38 10.79 7.25 -1.23
CA VAL A 38 10.04 7.20 -2.49
C VAL A 38 10.97 6.98 -3.68
N ILE A 39 12.10 7.69 -3.74
CA ILE A 39 13.10 7.54 -4.81
C ILE A 39 13.70 6.13 -4.81
N GLY A 40 14.06 5.59 -3.63
CA GLY A 40 14.58 4.23 -3.51
C GLY A 40 13.59 3.18 -4.02
N THR A 41 12.30 3.37 -3.75
CA THR A 41 11.25 2.50 -4.28
C THR A 41 10.93 2.73 -5.75
N ALA A 42 11.02 3.96 -6.27
CA ALA A 42 10.89 4.19 -7.70
C ALA A 42 12.02 3.51 -8.49
N ALA A 43 13.26 3.59 -7.99
CA ALA A 43 14.41 2.92 -8.57
C ALA A 43 14.26 1.39 -8.55
N ALA A 44 13.76 0.85 -7.44
CA ALA A 44 13.43 -0.57 -7.29
C ALA A 44 12.48 -1.09 -8.38
N PHE A 45 11.34 -0.41 -8.54
CA PHE A 45 10.31 -0.77 -9.53
C PHE A 45 10.82 -0.54 -10.96
N LEU A 46 11.59 0.53 -11.19
CA LEU A 46 12.18 0.79 -12.51
C LEU A 46 13.17 -0.30 -12.91
N PHE A 47 13.98 -0.80 -11.98
CA PHE A 47 14.85 -1.95 -12.23
C PHE A 47 14.05 -3.21 -12.58
N THR A 48 12.95 -3.47 -11.85
CA THR A 48 12.07 -4.61 -12.15
C THR A 48 11.44 -4.48 -13.54
N TRP A 49 11.03 -3.28 -13.92
CA TRP A 49 10.48 -3.03 -15.25
C TRP A 49 11.50 -3.30 -16.37
N CYS A 50 12.74 -2.83 -16.18
CA CYS A 50 13.84 -3.14 -17.11
C CYS A 50 14.10 -4.65 -17.19
N TRP A 51 14.05 -5.35 -16.05
CA TRP A 51 14.23 -6.80 -15.97
C TRP A 51 13.15 -7.59 -16.74
N HIS A 52 11.90 -7.12 -16.70
CA HIS A 52 10.78 -7.74 -17.41
C HIS A 52 10.73 -7.41 -18.92
N GLY A 53 11.78 -6.79 -19.48
CA GLY A 53 11.86 -6.50 -20.92
C GLY A 53 10.95 -5.34 -21.35
N MET A 54 10.70 -4.39 -20.44
CA MET A 54 9.99 -3.14 -20.73
C MET A 54 8.57 -3.33 -21.30
N ARG A 55 7.88 -4.40 -20.91
CA ARG A 55 6.48 -4.64 -21.33
C ARG A 55 5.58 -3.53 -20.78
N LYS A 56 4.57 -3.15 -21.59
CA LYS A 56 3.63 -2.06 -21.24
C LYS A 56 2.86 -2.32 -19.94
N GLY A 57 2.51 -3.58 -19.65
CA GLY A 57 1.80 -3.96 -18.42
C GLY A 57 2.64 -3.75 -17.16
N ASP A 58 3.89 -4.19 -17.19
CA ASP A 58 4.82 -4.05 -16.07
C ASP A 58 5.15 -2.58 -15.77
N GLY A 59 5.17 -1.72 -16.79
CA GLY A 59 5.32 -0.27 -16.60
C GLY A 59 4.15 0.37 -15.86
N ILE A 60 2.91 0.00 -16.20
CA ILE A 60 1.70 0.48 -15.53
C ILE A 60 1.67 0.00 -14.08
N TRP A 61 2.03 -1.26 -13.85
CA TRP A 61 2.17 -1.84 -12.51
C TRP A 61 3.21 -1.09 -11.67
N CYS A 62 4.40 -0.83 -12.21
CA CYS A 62 5.45 -0.09 -11.52
C CYS A 62 4.98 1.33 -11.14
N PHE A 63 4.34 2.04 -12.07
CA PHE A 63 3.82 3.37 -11.82
C PHE A 63 2.76 3.38 -10.70
N LEU A 64 1.76 2.50 -10.80
CA LEU A 64 0.70 2.37 -9.79
C LEU A 64 1.28 2.02 -8.40
N SER A 65 2.29 1.17 -8.36
CA SER A 65 2.95 0.75 -7.13
C SER A 65 3.71 1.90 -6.45
N VAL A 66 4.42 2.72 -7.24
CA VAL A 66 5.08 3.93 -6.75
C VAL A 66 4.06 4.94 -6.24
N VAL A 67 2.92 5.12 -6.93
CA VAL A 67 1.85 6.02 -6.48
C VAL A 67 1.26 5.54 -5.15
N CYS A 68 0.94 4.25 -5.01
CA CYS A 68 0.45 3.68 -3.75
C CYS A 68 1.41 3.93 -2.59
N LEU A 69 2.70 3.69 -2.79
CA LEU A 69 3.69 3.85 -1.73
C LEU A 69 3.99 5.32 -1.42
N SER A 70 3.93 6.19 -2.43
CA SER A 70 4.05 7.64 -2.24
C SER A 70 2.88 8.17 -1.41
N PHE A 71 1.66 7.67 -1.65
CA PHE A 71 0.49 8.01 -0.85
C PHE A 71 0.67 7.58 0.63
N GLU A 72 1.20 6.39 0.88
CA GLU A 72 1.53 5.95 2.25
C GLU A 72 2.57 6.86 2.91
N ALA A 73 3.63 7.25 2.18
CA ALA A 73 4.65 8.17 2.68
C ALA A 73 4.06 9.55 3.00
N LEU A 74 3.19 10.07 2.13
CA LEU A 74 2.48 11.33 2.34
C LEU A 74 1.56 11.26 3.56
N VAL A 75 0.73 10.22 3.69
CA VAL A 75 -0.14 10.04 4.86
C VAL A 75 0.69 9.95 6.15
N THR A 76 1.82 9.24 6.11
CA THR A 76 2.72 9.12 7.25
C THR A 76 3.33 10.48 7.63
N GLU A 77 3.74 11.27 6.64
CA GLU A 77 4.35 12.58 6.88
C GLU A 77 3.32 13.61 7.36
N VAL A 78 2.14 13.63 6.73
CA VAL A 78 1.02 14.47 7.12
C VAL A 78 0.62 14.17 8.58
N ARG A 79 0.60 12.90 8.99
CA ARG A 79 0.28 12.53 10.39
C ARG A 79 1.35 12.91 11.42
N LYS A 80 2.60 13.16 11.00
CA LYS A 80 3.62 13.72 11.90
C LYS A 80 3.38 15.20 12.20
N SER A 81 2.66 15.90 11.32
CA SER A 81 2.34 17.32 11.49
C SER A 81 1.49 17.55 12.74
N LYS A 82 1.89 18.53 13.56
CA LYS A 82 1.20 18.89 14.80
C LYS A 82 -0.26 19.30 14.56
N PHE A 83 -0.55 19.84 13.38
CA PHE A 83 -1.89 20.25 12.98
C PHE A 83 -2.85 19.05 12.89
N ILE A 84 -2.42 17.99 12.21
CA ILE A 84 -3.19 16.75 12.06
C ILE A 84 -3.35 16.06 13.41
N LYS A 85 -2.31 16.05 14.26
CA LYS A 85 -2.44 15.50 15.64
C LYS A 85 -3.47 16.25 16.47
N SER A 86 -3.55 17.58 16.35
CA SER A 86 -4.56 18.37 17.05
C SER A 86 -5.98 18.12 16.49
N PHE A 87 -6.08 17.88 15.17
CA PHE A 87 -7.33 17.56 14.50
C PHE A 87 -7.81 16.13 14.84
N GLU A 88 -6.88 15.19 14.89
CA GLU A 88 -7.07 13.79 15.29
C GLU A 88 -7.47 13.70 16.77
N ALA A 89 -6.84 14.48 17.65
CA ALA A 89 -7.24 14.57 19.05
C ALA A 89 -8.61 15.24 19.25
N ARG A 90 -9.00 16.18 18.36
CA ARG A 90 -10.26 16.93 18.47
C ARG A 90 -11.46 16.21 17.82
N TYR A 91 -11.26 15.43 16.77
CA TYR A 91 -12.34 14.72 16.05
C TYR A 91 -12.29 13.18 16.17
N LEU A 92 -11.13 12.58 16.47
CA LEU A 92 -10.93 11.11 16.56
C LEU A 92 -10.41 10.68 17.95
N GLY A 93 -10.98 11.25 19.01
CA GLY A 93 -10.55 10.96 20.39
C GLY A 93 -10.71 9.51 20.85
N THR A 94 -11.49 8.69 20.14
CA THR A 94 -11.71 7.27 20.46
C THR A 94 -10.88 6.36 19.54
N PRO A 95 -10.17 5.35 20.06
CA PRO A 95 -9.32 4.45 19.27
C PRO A 95 -10.07 3.73 18.14
N GLU A 96 -11.37 3.47 18.30
CA GLU A 96 -12.24 2.86 17.30
C GLU A 96 -12.44 3.75 16.07
N ARG A 97 -12.71 5.05 16.25
CA ARG A 97 -12.91 5.98 15.12
C ARG A 97 -11.62 6.20 14.33
N MET A 98 -10.48 6.12 15.01
CA MET A 98 -9.16 6.16 14.36
C MET A 98 -8.90 4.92 13.50
N GLN A 99 -9.42 3.76 13.90
CA GLN A 99 -9.38 2.54 13.10
C GLN A 99 -10.32 2.63 11.89
N GLU A 100 -11.53 3.15 12.07
CA GLU A 100 -12.47 3.38 10.97
C GLU A 100 -11.89 4.33 9.92
N ALA A 101 -11.37 5.49 10.33
CA ALA A 101 -10.73 6.42 9.40
C ALA A 101 -9.55 5.79 8.66
N ALA A 102 -8.74 4.98 9.37
CA ALA A 102 -7.64 4.25 8.74
C ALA A 102 -8.11 3.15 7.79
N ALA A 103 -9.25 2.50 8.05
CA ALA A 103 -9.85 1.49 7.18
C ALA A 103 -10.50 2.14 5.94
N VAL A 104 -11.13 3.30 6.09
CA VAL A 104 -11.71 4.08 4.99
C VAL A 104 -10.63 4.65 4.07
N LEU A 105 -9.51 5.16 4.63
CA LEU A 105 -8.35 5.57 3.85
C LEU A 105 -7.59 4.37 3.25
N GLY A 106 -7.62 3.23 3.95
CA GLY A 106 -6.97 2.00 3.54
C GLY A 106 -7.67 1.30 2.37
N SER A 107 -9.01 1.33 2.32
CA SER A 107 -9.80 0.60 1.32
C SER A 107 -9.53 1.01 -0.14
N PRO A 108 -9.46 2.31 -0.53
CA PRO A 108 -9.12 2.67 -1.91
C PRO A 108 -7.67 2.32 -2.25
N GLN A 109 -6.77 2.39 -1.26
CA GLN A 109 -5.36 2.05 -1.44
C GLN A 109 -5.17 0.53 -1.60
N TYR A 110 -5.96 -0.27 -0.89
CA TYR A 110 -5.98 -1.73 -1.03
C TYR A 110 -6.48 -2.14 -2.42
N LEU A 111 -7.55 -1.49 -2.89
CA LEU A 111 -8.08 -1.69 -4.23
C LEU A 111 -7.05 -1.32 -5.32
N LEU A 112 -6.40 -0.17 -5.18
CA LEU A 112 -5.32 0.26 -6.08
C LEU A 112 -4.17 -0.76 -6.15
N THR A 113 -3.82 -1.37 -5.02
CA THR A 113 -2.77 -2.39 -4.95
C THR A 113 -3.20 -3.67 -5.68
N ILE A 114 -4.44 -4.13 -5.51
CA ILE A 114 -4.99 -5.27 -6.25
C ILE A 114 -5.02 -4.98 -7.75
N VAL A 115 -5.46 -3.79 -8.15
CA VAL A 115 -5.47 -3.36 -9.56
C VAL A 115 -4.05 -3.35 -10.12
N ALA A 116 -3.07 -2.83 -9.39
CA ALA A 116 -1.68 -2.88 -9.80
C ALA A 116 -1.25 -4.34 -10.05
N CYS A 117 -1.51 -5.26 -9.11
CA CYS A 117 -1.16 -6.66 -9.27
C CYS A 117 -1.83 -7.33 -10.49
N LEU A 118 -3.08 -6.95 -10.81
CA LEU A 118 -3.77 -7.43 -12.02
C LEU A 118 -3.01 -7.03 -13.30
N PHE A 119 -2.50 -5.80 -13.38
CA PHE A 119 -1.71 -5.34 -14.52
C PHE A 119 -0.38 -6.08 -14.69
N HIS A 120 0.16 -6.65 -13.62
CA HIS A 120 1.38 -7.48 -13.66
C HIS A 120 1.08 -8.94 -14.02
N LEU A 121 0.02 -9.52 -13.43
CA LEU A 121 -0.30 -10.95 -13.57
C LEU A 121 -1.11 -11.29 -14.82
N VAL A 122 -1.86 -10.33 -15.36
CA VAL A 122 -2.84 -10.55 -16.45
C VAL A 122 -2.54 -9.66 -17.64
N ASN A 123 -3.04 -10.04 -18.82
CA ASN A 123 -3.00 -9.20 -20.01
C ASN A 123 -3.56 -7.79 -19.75
N VAL A 124 -2.91 -6.79 -20.34
CA VAL A 124 -3.21 -5.37 -20.13
C VAL A 124 -4.65 -5.03 -20.53
N GLU A 125 -5.16 -5.61 -21.61
CA GLU A 125 -6.53 -5.41 -22.10
C GLU A 125 -7.60 -5.92 -21.11
N VAL A 126 -7.35 -7.07 -20.49
CA VAL A 126 -8.24 -7.64 -19.47
C VAL A 126 -8.20 -6.77 -18.23
N SER A 127 -7.02 -6.29 -17.83
CA SER A 127 -6.85 -5.39 -16.68
C SER A 127 -7.59 -4.05 -16.88
N PHE A 128 -7.52 -3.47 -18.07
CA PHE A 128 -8.31 -2.27 -18.40
C PHE A 128 -9.81 -2.54 -18.40
N THR A 129 -10.23 -3.70 -18.90
CA THR A 129 -11.64 -4.11 -18.89
C THR A 129 -12.16 -4.25 -17.47
N VAL A 130 -11.40 -4.91 -16.58
CA VAL A 130 -11.73 -5.04 -15.16
C VAL A 130 -11.75 -3.67 -14.49
N CYS A 131 -10.75 -2.82 -14.71
CA CYS A 131 -10.68 -1.49 -14.11
C CYS A 131 -11.87 -0.60 -14.55
N LYS A 132 -12.18 -0.58 -15.85
CA LYS A 132 -13.32 0.16 -16.40
C LYS A 132 -14.66 -0.38 -15.89
N ARG A 133 -14.79 -1.70 -15.74
CA ARG A 133 -16.01 -2.34 -15.22
C ARG A 133 -16.17 -2.13 -13.71
N THR A 134 -15.10 -2.08 -12.94
CA THR A 134 -15.14 -1.76 -11.51
C THR A 134 -15.50 -0.29 -11.28
N LEU A 135 -15.01 0.64 -12.10
CA LEU A 135 -15.28 2.08 -11.94
C LEU A 135 -16.63 2.52 -12.54
N PHE A 136 -17.00 2.01 -13.71
CA PHE A 136 -18.17 2.47 -14.49
C PHE A 136 -19.21 1.38 -14.77
N GLY A 137 -19.07 0.20 -14.15
CA GLY A 137 -20.02 -0.90 -14.36
C GLY A 137 -21.40 -0.60 -13.78
N PHE A 138 -22.43 -1.08 -14.47
CA PHE A 138 -23.79 -1.18 -13.94
C PHE A 138 -24.00 -2.63 -13.45
N PRO A 139 -24.54 -2.90 -12.25
CA PRO A 139 -24.99 -1.99 -11.19
C PRO A 139 -23.84 -1.67 -10.22
N PHE A 140 -23.45 -0.40 -10.12
CA PHE A 140 -22.41 0.19 -9.24
C PHE A 140 -21.52 -0.81 -8.46
N PRO A 141 -20.64 -1.58 -9.13
CA PRO A 141 -19.81 -2.62 -8.48
C PRO A 141 -18.74 -2.01 -7.57
N LEU A 142 -18.48 -0.71 -7.68
CA LEU A 142 -17.54 0.00 -6.82
C LEU A 142 -17.95 -0.05 -5.33
N LEU A 143 -19.23 0.13 -5.03
CA LEU A 143 -19.73 0.12 -3.64
C LEU A 143 -19.53 -1.24 -2.95
N PRO A 144 -20.00 -2.39 -3.49
CA PRO A 144 -19.76 -3.68 -2.86
C PRO A 144 -18.28 -4.04 -2.84
N VAL A 145 -17.49 -3.64 -3.84
CA VAL A 145 -16.03 -3.82 -3.83
C VAL A 145 -15.39 -3.02 -2.70
N LEU A 146 -15.76 -1.75 -2.51
CA LEU A 146 -15.24 -0.93 -1.42
C LEU A 146 -15.66 -1.45 -0.05
N VAL A 147 -16.88 -1.97 0.09
CA VAL A 147 -17.35 -2.62 1.33
C VAL A 147 -16.57 -3.89 1.61
N ALA A 148 -16.32 -4.73 0.60
CA ALA A 148 -15.47 -5.92 0.74
C ALA A 148 -14.02 -5.55 1.07
N MET A 149 -13.49 -4.47 0.49
CA MET A 149 -12.15 -3.98 0.84
C MET A 149 -12.12 -3.38 2.24
N TYR A 150 -13.18 -2.71 2.68
CA TYR A 150 -13.31 -2.20 4.03
C TYR A 150 -13.31 -3.34 5.06
N SER A 151 -14.08 -4.40 4.83
CA SER A 151 -14.08 -5.58 5.71
C SER A 151 -12.73 -6.29 5.70
N ALA A 152 -12.08 -6.42 4.53
CA ALA A 152 -10.73 -6.98 4.42
C ALA A 152 -9.71 -6.15 5.22
N CYS A 153 -9.78 -4.82 5.15
CA CYS A 153 -8.95 -3.94 5.97
C CYS A 153 -9.21 -4.17 7.47
N HIS A 154 -10.48 -4.28 7.88
CA HIS A 154 -10.83 -4.53 9.28
C HIS A 154 -10.29 -5.88 9.79
N ILE A 155 -10.42 -6.95 9.00
CA ILE A 155 -9.86 -8.26 9.32
C ILE A 155 -8.32 -8.19 9.42
N SER A 156 -7.68 -7.47 8.50
CA SER A 156 -6.21 -7.29 8.55
C SER A 156 -5.77 -6.55 9.81
N PHE A 157 -6.58 -5.62 10.33
CA PHE A 157 -6.31 -4.94 11.60
C PHE A 157 -6.38 -5.88 12.78
N ASP A 158 -7.42 -6.70 12.83
CA ASP A 158 -7.64 -7.66 13.91
C ASP A 158 -6.55 -8.74 13.92
N ALA A 159 -6.16 -9.23 12.74
CA ALA A 159 -5.07 -10.18 12.60
C ALA A 159 -3.74 -9.64 13.15
N LEU A 160 -3.39 -8.39 12.81
CA LEU A 160 -2.16 -7.75 13.31
C LEU A 160 -2.16 -7.57 14.83
N GLN A 161 -3.30 -7.16 15.41
CA GLN A 161 -3.42 -7.02 16.87
C GLN A 161 -3.33 -8.38 17.57
N TRP A 162 -3.87 -9.43 16.95
CA TRP A 162 -3.79 -10.79 17.47
C TRP A 162 -2.35 -11.31 17.46
N GLU A 163 -1.59 -11.07 16.38
CA GLU A 163 -0.16 -11.39 16.30
C GLU A 163 0.66 -10.66 17.38
N GLU A 164 0.45 -9.35 17.56
CA GLU A 164 1.13 -8.57 18.61
C GLU A 164 0.84 -9.10 20.02
N LYS A 165 -0.42 -9.48 20.29
CA LYS A 165 -0.82 -10.10 21.56
C LYS A 165 -0.21 -11.49 21.75
N ALA A 166 -0.07 -12.27 20.68
CA ALA A 166 0.55 -13.59 20.71
C ALA A 166 2.07 -13.49 20.97
N GLU A 167 2.76 -12.53 20.35
CA GLU A 167 4.18 -12.29 20.62
C GLU A 167 4.44 -11.82 22.05
N LYS A 168 3.60 -10.95 22.60
CA LYS A 168 3.70 -10.51 23.99
C LYS A 168 3.52 -11.66 24.97
N ARG A 169 2.60 -12.59 24.68
CA ARG A 169 2.39 -13.81 25.47
C ARG A 169 3.56 -14.79 25.41
N LYS A 170 4.32 -14.83 24.31
CA LYS A 170 5.53 -15.66 24.19
C LYS A 170 6.75 -15.07 24.91
N LYS A 171 6.72 -13.76 25.22
CA LYS A 171 7.81 -13.03 25.88
C LYS A 171 7.58 -12.85 27.39
N SER A 172 6.40 -13.22 27.89
CA SER A 172 6.04 -13.28 29.31
C SER A 172 6.14 -14.71 29.82
#